data_AF-A0A2D6Q236-F1
#
_entry.id   AF-A0A2D6Q236-F1
#
_cell.length_a   1.000
_cell.length_b   1.000
_cell.length_c   1.000
_cell.angle_alpha   90.00
_cell.angle_beta   90.00
_cell.angle_gamma   90.00
#
_symmetry.space_group_name_H-M   'P 1'
#
loop_
_entity.id
_entity.type
_entity.pdbx_description
1 polymer ?
#
loop_
_entity_poly.entity_id
_entity_poly.type
_entity_poly.pdbx_seq_one_letter_code
_entity_poly.pdbx_strand_id
1 'polypeptide(L)'
;MKKRGQAKAKAENDYRIALATQILKEREKGTPVTIINDICRGNKIIANLKMERDICESLYECCLQKIYQTKIELNIIENQMNAERKGL
;
A
#
# COMPACT_ATOMS: atom_id res chain seq x y z
N MET A 1 -0.56 13.62 -1.40
CA MET A 1 -0.57 12.43 -2.29
C MET A 1 0.80 12.08 -2.85
N LYS A 2 1.49 12.97 -3.59
CA LYS A 2 2.79 12.68 -4.25
C LYS A 2 3.84 12.00 -3.35
N LYS A 3 4.13 12.57 -2.17
CA LYS A 3 5.10 12.00 -1.22
C LYS A 3 4.71 10.60 -0.72
N ARG A 4 3.41 10.37 -0.45
CA ARG A 4 2.90 9.06 0.02
C ARG A 4 2.91 8.02 -1.10
N GLY A 5 2.58 8.42 -2.33
CA GLY A 5 2.69 7.55 -3.49
C GLY A 5 4.14 7.13 -3.78
N GLN A 6 5.09 8.06 -3.68
CA GLN A 6 6.51 7.76 -3.79
C GLN A 6 7.00 6.83 -2.68
N ALA A 7 6.56 7.04 -1.43
CA ALA A 7 6.89 6.16 -0.31
C ALA A 7 6.34 4.74 -0.51
N LYS A 8 5.07 4.59 -0.92
CA LYS A 8 4.46 3.30 -1.27
C LYS A 8 5.27 2.59 -2.37
N ALA A 9 5.60 3.31 -3.45
CA ALA A 9 6.34 2.74 -4.57
C ALA A 9 7.76 2.31 -4.16
N LYS A 10 8.43 3.10 -3.33
CA LYS A 10 9.76 2.78 -2.82
C LYS A 10 9.73 1.54 -1.91
N ALA A 11 8.81 1.48 -0.95
CA ALA A 11 8.71 0.35 -0.03
C ALA A 11 8.37 -0.97 -0.77
N GLU A 12 7.52 -0.94 -1.79
CA GLU A 12 7.25 -2.12 -2.65
C GLU A 12 8.50 -2.54 -3.44
N ASN A 13 9.26 -1.59 -3.97
CA ASN A 13 10.50 -1.87 -4.69
C ASN A 13 11.55 -2.51 -3.76
N ASP A 14 11.80 -1.90 -2.60
CA ASP A 14 12.77 -2.37 -1.61
C ASP A 14 12.41 -3.78 -1.10
N TYR A 15 11.14 -4.03 -0.80
CA TYR A 15 10.65 -5.36 -0.41
C TYR A 15 10.85 -6.40 -1.52
N ARG A 16 10.51 -6.08 -2.78
CA ARG A 16 10.63 -7.01 -3.91
C ARG A 16 12.08 -7.38 -4.20
N ILE A 17 12.98 -6.39 -4.16
CA ILE A 17 14.41 -6.62 -4.37
C ILE A 17 14.94 -7.52 -3.25
N ALA A 18 14.68 -7.17 -1.99
CA ALA A 18 15.17 -7.94 -0.85
C ALA A 18 14.65 -9.39 -0.86
N LEU A 19 13.36 -9.60 -1.16
CA LEU A 19 12.77 -10.92 -1.26
C LEU A 19 13.41 -11.73 -2.40
N ALA A 20 13.59 -11.15 -3.59
CA ALA A 20 14.21 -11.82 -4.72
C ALA A 20 15.66 -12.21 -4.42
N THR A 21 16.44 -11.30 -3.84
CA THR A 21 17.83 -11.59 -3.43
C THR A 21 17.89 -12.73 -2.41
N GLN A 22 16.99 -12.77 -1.44
CA GLN A 22 16.99 -13.84 -0.44
C GLN A 22 16.55 -15.18 -1.04
N ILE A 23 15.58 -15.19 -1.95
CA ILE A 23 15.16 -16.40 -2.67
C ILE A 23 16.34 -16.99 -3.45
N LEU A 24 17.13 -16.16 -4.12
CA LEU A 24 18.32 -16.62 -4.84
C LEU A 24 19.36 -17.23 -3.89
N LYS A 25 19.63 -16.58 -2.75
CA LYS A 25 20.54 -17.10 -1.72
C LYS A 25 20.08 -18.44 -1.15
N GLU A 26 18.80 -18.58 -0.84
CA GLU A 26 18.26 -19.84 -0.32
C GLU A 26 18.24 -20.95 -1.38
N ARG A 27 18.07 -20.58 -2.66
CA ARG A 27 18.18 -21.52 -3.78
C ARG A 27 19.61 -22.03 -3.97
N GLU A 28 20.62 -21.16 -3.84
CA GLU A 28 22.03 -21.54 -3.89
C GLU A 28 22.42 -22.48 -2.73
N LYS A 29 21.79 -22.33 -1.55
CA LYS A 29 21.98 -23.24 -0.41
C LYS A 29 21.37 -24.63 -0.59
N GLY A 30 20.62 -24.86 -1.67
CA GLY A 30 19.95 -26.14 -1.92
C GLY A 30 18.62 -26.30 -1.18
N THR A 31 18.04 -25.22 -0.66
CA THR A 31 16.72 -25.27 -0.02
C THR A 31 15.66 -25.72 -1.05
N PRO A 32 14.74 -26.64 -0.70
CA PRO A 32 13.69 -27.08 -1.61
C PRO A 32 12.76 -25.93 -2.04
N VAL A 33 12.46 -25.84 -3.33
CA VAL A 33 11.65 -24.77 -3.93
C VAL A 33 10.26 -24.64 -3.30
N THR A 34 9.72 -25.74 -2.76
CA THR A 34 8.43 -25.77 -2.08
C THR A 34 8.40 -24.95 -0.79
N ILE A 35 9.52 -24.83 -0.07
CA ILE A 35 9.59 -24.13 1.24
C ILE A 35 10.38 -22.82 1.20
N ILE A 36 11.13 -22.54 0.13
CA ILE A 36 11.95 -21.32 0.01
C ILE A 36 11.13 -20.07 0.29
N ASN A 37 9.92 -19.98 -0.26
CA ASN A 37 9.07 -18.80 -0.08
C ASN A 37 8.69 -18.57 1.39
N ASP A 38 8.37 -19.63 2.13
CA ASP A 38 7.98 -19.54 3.53
C ASP A 38 9.18 -19.15 4.40
N ILE A 39 10.35 -19.73 4.13
CA ILE A 39 11.59 -19.40 4.82
C ILE A 39 11.98 -17.94 4.57
N CYS A 40 11.93 -17.49 3.30
CA CYS A 40 12.28 -16.11 2.95
C CYS A 40 11.31 -15.11 3.58
N ARG A 41 10.01 -15.43 3.65
CA ARG A 41 9.00 -14.57 4.29
C ARG A 41 9.09 -14.59 5.82
N GLY A 42 9.57 -15.69 6.40
CA GLY A 42 9.87 -15.78 7.84
C GLY A 42 11.14 -15.02 8.26
N ASN A 43 11.98 -14.60 7.31
CA ASN A 43 13.15 -13.79 7.61
C ASN A 43 12.73 -12.42 8.18
N LYS A 44 13.25 -12.09 9.36
CA LYS A 44 12.93 -10.85 10.10
C LYS A 44 13.11 -9.58 9.27
N ILE A 45 14.12 -9.52 8.40
CA ILE A 45 14.40 -8.35 7.56
C ILE A 45 13.30 -8.19 6.50
N ILE A 46 12.94 -9.29 5.82
CA ILE A 46 11.91 -9.29 4.78
C ILE A 46 10.53 -9.04 5.38
N ALA A 47 10.24 -9.64 6.54
CA ALA A 47 9.01 -9.39 7.27
C ALA A 47 8.85 -7.90 7.65
N ASN A 48 9.94 -7.26 8.10
CA ASN A 48 9.93 -5.83 8.41
C ASN A 48 9.69 -4.97 7.17
N LEU A 49 10.37 -5.27 6.05
CA LEU A 49 10.16 -4.55 4.78
C LEU A 49 8.72 -4.73 4.26
N LYS A 50 8.14 -5.92 4.43
CA LYS A 50 6.73 -6.18 4.10
C LYS A 50 5.81 -5.35 4.97
N MET A 51 6.06 -5.29 6.28
CA MET A 51 5.28 -4.48 7.20
C MET A 51 5.32 -3.00 6.82
N GLU A 52 6.50 -2.45 6.52
CA GLU A 52 6.65 -1.05 6.11
C GLU A 52 5.89 -0.74 4.81
N ARG A 53 5.94 -1.64 3.85
CA ARG A 53 5.19 -1.58 2.59
C ARG A 53 3.69 -1.57 2.82
N ASP A 54 3.18 -2.48 3.66
CA ASP A 54 1.76 -2.60 3.98
C ASP A 54 1.25 -1.34 4.74
N ILE A 55 2.09 -0.74 5.59
CA ILE A 55 1.80 0.55 6.25
C ILE A 55 1.70 1.67 5.22
N CYS A 56 2.67 1.76 4.29
CA CYS A 56 2.66 2.78 3.24
C CYS A 56 1.43 2.66 2.32
N GLU A 57 1.02 1.43 1.99
CA GLU A 57 -0.19 1.15 1.25
C GLU A 57 -1.44 1.64 1.99
N SER A 58 -1.60 1.23 3.25
CA SER A 58 -2.73 1.66 4.09
C SER A 58 -2.82 3.18 4.22
N LEU A 59 -1.68 3.86 4.39
CA LEU A 59 -1.62 5.33 4.48
C LEU A 59 -1.98 6.04 3.17
N TYR A 60 -1.65 5.43 2.04
CA TYR A 60 -2.02 5.94 0.72
C TYR A 60 -3.51 5.77 0.46
N GLU A 61 -4.06 4.58 0.76
CA GLU A 61 -5.48 4.29 0.61
C GLU A 61 -6.34 5.16 1.52
N CYS A 62 -5.95 5.34 2.78
CA CYS A 62 -6.64 6.23 3.72
C CYS A 62 -6.72 7.67 3.18
N CYS A 63 -5.64 8.19 2.59
CA CYS A 63 -5.67 9.52 1.94
C CYS A 63 -6.64 9.56 0.76
N LEU A 64 -6.63 8.53 -0.08
CA LEU A 64 -7.49 8.45 -1.24
C LEU A 64 -8.97 8.42 -0.81
N GLN A 65 -9.30 7.61 0.20
CA GLN A 65 -10.63 7.55 0.78
C GLN A 65 -11.07 8.90 1.36
N LYS A 66 -10.18 9.62 2.05
CA LYS A 66 -10.52 10.95 2.58
C LYS A 66 -10.84 11.95 1.47
N ILE A 67 -10.10 11.92 0.37
CA ILE A 67 -10.37 12.78 -0.80
C ILE A 67 -11.74 12.45 -1.40
N TYR A 68 -12.08 11.17 -1.53
CA TYR A 68 -13.40 10.77 -2.01
C TYR A 68 -14.52 11.18 -1.06
N GLN A 69 -14.33 11.01 0.24
CA GLN A 69 -15.27 11.49 1.25
C GLN A 69 -15.52 12.99 1.10
N THR A 70 -14.47 13.81 1.01
CA THR A 70 -14.61 15.26 0.83
C THR A 70 -15.31 15.60 -0.49
N LYS A 71 -15.07 14.87 -1.57
CA LYS A 71 -15.81 15.05 -2.84
C LYS A 71 -17.31 14.78 -2.66
N ILE A 72 -17.67 13.72 -1.93
CA ILE A 72 -19.07 13.39 -1.65
C ILE A 72 -19.72 14.48 -0.80
N GLU A 73 -19.03 14.96 0.25
CA GLU A 73 -19.50 16.06 1.10
C GLU A 73 -19.79 17.33 0.28
N LEU A 74 -18.89 17.70 -0.65
CA LEU A 74 -19.10 18.85 -1.55
C LEU A 74 -20.35 18.67 -2.43
N ASN A 75 -20.55 17.49 -3.01
CA ASN A 75 -21.72 17.21 -3.84
C ASN A 75 -23.02 17.29 -3.02
N ILE A 76 -23.01 16.84 -1.76
CA ILE A 76 -24.17 16.94 -0.87
C ILE A 76 -24.52 18.41 -0.62
N ILE A 77 -23.52 19.23 -0.30
CA ILE A 77 -23.71 20.67 -0.06
C ILE A 77 -24.22 21.36 -1.34
N GLU A 78 -23.65 21.05 -2.50
CA GLU A 78 -24.10 21.61 -3.78
C GLU A 78 -25.56 21.24 -4.08
N ASN A 79 -25.96 19.99 -3.80
CA ASN A 79 -27.34 19.55 -3.95
C ASN A 79 -28.29 20.27 -2.99
N GLN A 80 -27.88 20.49 -1.74
CA GLN A 80 -28.67 21.27 -0.77
C GLN A 80 -28.86 22.72 -1.23
N MET A 81 -27.78 23.39 -1.65
CA MET A 81 -27.85 24.75 -2.19
C MET A 81 -28.76 24.84 -3.42
N ASN A 82 -28.74 23.83 -4.29
CA ASN A 82 -29.59 23.77 -5.47
C ASN A 82 -31.07 23.53 -5.12
N ALA A 83 -31.36 22.79 -4.05
CA ALA A 83 -32.71 22.60 -3.55
C ALA A 83 -33.26 23.91 -2.97
N GLU A 84 -32.50 24.57 -2.09
CA GLU A 84 -32.84 25.87 -1.50
C GLU A 84 -33.09 26.94 -2.58
N ARG A 85 -32.24 27.00 -3.61
CA ARG A 85 -32.41 27.92 -4.76
C ARG A 85 -33.67 27.67 -5.57
N LYS A 86 -34.18 26.44 -5.61
CA LYS A 86 -35.41 26.10 -6.33
C LYS A 86 -36.68 26.37 -5.51
N GLY A 87 -36.55 26.90 -4.30
CA GLY A 87 -37.68 27.31 -3.46
C GLY A 87 -38.45 26.14 -2.84
N LEU A 88 -37.79 24.98 -2.69
CA LEU A 88 -38.21 23.93 -1.75
C LEU A 88 -37.54 24.17 -0.40
#